data_AF-A0A5E3WZN7-F1
#
_entry.id   AF-A0A5E3WZN7-F1
#
_cell.length_a   1.000
_cell.length_b   1.000
_cell.length_c   1.000
_cell.angle_alpha   90.00
_cell.angle_beta   90.00
_cell.angle_gamma   90.00
#
_symmetry.space_group_name_H-M   'P 1'
#
loop_
_entity.id
_entity.type
_entity.pdbx_description
1 polymer ?
#
loop_
_entity_poly.entity_id
_entity_poly.type
_entity_poly.pdbx_seq_one_letter_code
_entity_poly.pdbx_strand_id
1 'polypeptide(L)'
;MNNISNKFAGDEAPDLTSAEFRARKAIVQQVEKWCDDHANEPKARIYKNQWSPILYKYEIVKTSAKTERDWGHLLFTDMTLSYFMLVMTFPQACNCGNLSHHDYGALTRYHADRFMSLLVYLHEEWDWGPNPRWVRATYVTPAEGLRLAPDFLDNIGAQTPGEDLKDGRPPIYVATADSFSPSLFPNELEKIDNTVARGSTTKNRKGAGVRERVLGSKEDRPDVSAALRGKNMRQCGFCQEAKELSELRLCAG
;
A
#
# COMPACT_ATOMS: atom_id res chain seq x y z
N MET A 1 6.44 3.69 -26.35
CA MET A 1 5.62 2.76 -25.53
C MET A 1 6.58 1.90 -24.74
N ASN A 2 6.44 1.85 -23.41
CA ASN A 2 7.22 0.91 -22.60
C ASN A 2 6.68 -0.49 -22.88
N ASN A 3 7.47 -1.36 -23.51
CA ASN A 3 7.11 -2.76 -23.71
C ASN A 3 7.14 -3.45 -22.34
N ILE A 4 5.96 -3.85 -21.85
CA ILE A 4 5.77 -4.43 -20.52
C ILE A 4 5.66 -5.96 -20.54
N SER A 5 5.69 -6.57 -21.73
CA SER A 5 5.46 -8.00 -21.93
C SER A 5 6.49 -8.86 -21.18
N ASN A 6 7.76 -8.42 -21.14
CA ASN A 6 8.84 -9.12 -20.44
C ASN A 6 8.63 -9.20 -18.92
N LYS A 7 7.85 -8.27 -18.34
CA LYS A 7 7.54 -8.26 -16.90
C LYS A 7 6.49 -9.30 -16.52
N PHE A 8 5.57 -9.59 -17.43
CA PHE A 8 4.58 -10.67 -17.29
C PHE A 8 5.16 -12.03 -17.69
N ALA A 9 6.27 -12.06 -18.42
CA ALA A 9 7.02 -13.27 -18.76
C ALA A 9 7.85 -13.82 -17.58
N GLY A 10 7.95 -13.10 -16.46
CA GLY A 10 8.34 -13.66 -15.16
C GLY A 10 9.84 -13.75 -14.85
N ASP A 11 10.71 -13.29 -15.76
CA ASP A 11 12.17 -13.42 -15.62
C ASP A 11 12.89 -12.10 -15.30
N GLU A 12 12.43 -10.95 -15.79
CA GLU A 12 13.09 -9.65 -15.54
C GLU A 12 12.10 -8.47 -15.45
N ALA A 13 12.39 -7.52 -14.55
CA ALA A 13 11.68 -6.25 -14.42
C ALA A 13 12.70 -5.08 -14.37
N PRO A 14 12.87 -4.29 -15.45
CA PRO A 14 13.92 -3.28 -15.55
C PRO A 14 13.81 -2.10 -14.56
N ASP A 15 12.65 -1.92 -13.92
CA ASP A 15 12.38 -0.91 -12.89
C ASP A 15 12.60 -1.41 -11.47
N LEU A 16 12.96 -2.69 -11.29
CA LEU A 16 13.16 -3.33 -10.00
C LEU A 16 14.58 -3.88 -9.89
N THR A 17 15.16 -3.75 -8.70
CA THR A 17 16.34 -4.54 -8.35
C THR A 17 15.97 -6.03 -8.28
N SER A 18 16.95 -6.91 -8.45
CA SER A 18 16.73 -8.36 -8.35
C SER A 18 16.15 -8.77 -6.98
N ALA A 19 16.50 -8.07 -5.91
CA ALA A 19 15.96 -8.31 -4.58
C ALA A 19 14.48 -7.93 -4.48
N GLU A 20 14.11 -6.74 -4.99
CA GLU A 20 12.70 -6.30 -5.03
C GLU A 20 11.84 -7.21 -5.91
N PHE A 21 12.37 -7.62 -7.07
CA PHE A 21 11.67 -8.54 -7.96
C PHE A 21 11.40 -9.88 -7.28
N ARG A 22 12.40 -10.46 -6.62
CA ARG A 22 12.23 -11.72 -5.85
C ARG A 22 11.22 -11.56 -4.73
N ALA A 23 11.25 -10.44 -3.99
CA ALA A 23 10.30 -10.18 -2.93
C ALA A 23 8.87 -10.11 -3.46
N ARG A 24 8.64 -9.36 -4.54
CA ARG A 24 7.31 -9.26 -5.17
C ARG A 24 6.84 -10.60 -5.74
N LYS A 25 7.74 -11.34 -6.40
CA LYS A 25 7.43 -12.68 -6.94
C LYS A 25 7.04 -13.66 -5.84
N ALA A 26 7.73 -13.63 -4.69
CA ALA A 26 7.38 -14.46 -3.54
C ALA A 26 5.97 -14.14 -2.98
N ILE A 27 5.57 -12.86 -2.99
CA ILE A 27 4.22 -12.46 -2.58
C ILE A 27 3.17 -12.89 -3.61
N VAL A 28 3.45 -12.71 -4.90
CA VAL A 28 2.56 -13.18 -5.98
C VAL A 28 2.31 -14.68 -5.86
N GLN A 29 3.37 -15.49 -5.67
CA GLN A 29 3.25 -16.94 -5.48
C GLN A 29 2.41 -17.32 -4.26
N GLN A 30 2.48 -16.54 -3.17
CA GLN A 30 1.64 -16.76 -1.98
C GLN A 30 0.17 -16.50 -2.29
N VAL A 31 -0.15 -15.42 -3.02
CA VAL A 31 -1.53 -15.10 -3.42
C VAL A 31 -2.05 -16.11 -4.44
N GLU A 32 -1.26 -16.49 -5.45
CA GLU A 32 -1.60 -17.52 -6.43
C GLU A 32 -1.92 -18.85 -5.74
N LYS A 33 -1.04 -19.30 -4.84
CA LYS A 33 -1.28 -20.52 -4.06
C LYS A 33 -2.56 -20.43 -3.24
N TRP A 34 -2.80 -19.30 -2.58
CA TRP A 34 -4.04 -19.09 -1.83
C TRP A 34 -5.27 -19.18 -2.73
N CYS A 35 -5.24 -18.57 -3.92
CA CYS A 35 -6.32 -18.66 -4.91
C CYS A 35 -6.58 -20.11 -5.34
N ASP A 36 -5.52 -20.89 -5.58
CA ASP A 36 -5.62 -22.30 -5.96
C ASP A 36 -6.21 -23.15 -4.82
N ASP A 37 -5.72 -22.96 -3.59
CA ASP A 37 -6.19 -23.65 -2.39
C ASP A 37 -7.68 -23.36 -2.11
N HIS A 38 -8.17 -22.17 -2.47
CA HIS A 38 -9.54 -21.70 -2.21
C HIS A 38 -10.43 -21.66 -3.47
N ALA A 39 -10.02 -22.30 -4.57
CA ALA A 39 -10.75 -22.27 -5.85
C ALA A 39 -12.16 -22.88 -5.78
N ASN A 40 -12.36 -23.83 -4.86
CA ASN A 40 -13.61 -24.58 -4.68
C ASN A 40 -14.51 -24.03 -3.57
N GLU A 41 -14.08 -22.98 -2.85
CA GLU A 41 -14.89 -22.40 -1.79
C GLU A 41 -16.12 -21.66 -2.33
N PRO A 42 -17.21 -21.56 -1.54
CA PRO A 42 -18.38 -20.80 -1.94
C PRO A 42 -18.01 -19.36 -2.34
N LYS A 43 -18.32 -18.98 -3.58
CA LYS A 43 -17.89 -17.73 -4.28
C LYS A 43 -18.46 -16.42 -3.70
N ALA A 44 -18.80 -16.37 -2.42
CA ALA A 44 -19.56 -15.29 -1.83
C ALA A 44 -18.76 -14.00 -1.55
N ARG A 45 -17.41 -14.04 -1.59
CA ARG A 45 -16.60 -12.97 -0.98
C ARG A 45 -15.81 -12.09 -1.97
N ILE A 46 -15.32 -12.64 -3.08
CA ILE A 46 -14.61 -11.95 -4.19
C ILE A 46 -15.02 -12.66 -5.48
N TYR A 47 -15.14 -11.96 -6.61
CA TYR A 47 -15.47 -12.62 -7.88
C TYR A 47 -14.43 -13.72 -8.19
N LYS A 48 -14.84 -14.97 -7.97
CA LYS A 48 -14.07 -16.20 -8.25
C LYS A 48 -12.72 -16.36 -7.53
N ASN A 49 -12.44 -15.61 -6.46
CA ASN A 49 -11.11 -15.62 -5.80
C ASN A 49 -9.96 -15.40 -6.80
N GLN A 50 -10.19 -14.57 -7.82
CA GLN A 50 -9.20 -14.28 -8.86
C GLN A 50 -8.58 -12.91 -8.60
N TRP A 51 -7.27 -12.89 -8.42
CA TRP A 51 -6.47 -11.69 -8.22
C TRP A 51 -5.45 -11.55 -9.34
N SER A 52 -5.42 -10.38 -9.97
CA SER A 52 -4.41 -10.03 -10.95
C SER A 52 -3.34 -9.15 -10.30
N PRO A 53 -2.07 -9.60 -10.25
CA PRO A 53 -0.99 -8.77 -9.75
C PRO A 53 -0.62 -7.66 -10.75
N ILE A 54 -0.32 -6.49 -10.21
CA ILE A 54 0.25 -5.33 -10.91
C ILE A 54 1.67 -5.15 -10.38
N LEU A 55 2.64 -5.67 -11.14
CA LEU A 55 4.02 -5.85 -10.70
C LEU A 55 4.91 -4.59 -10.73
N TYR A 56 4.38 -3.44 -11.16
CA TYR A 56 5.16 -2.20 -11.35
C TYR A 56 5.45 -1.49 -10.02
N LYS A 57 6.59 -0.80 -9.92
CA LYS A 57 6.64 0.36 -9.03
C LYS A 57 5.62 1.35 -9.59
N TYR A 58 4.69 1.78 -8.76
CA TYR A 58 3.72 2.77 -9.20
C TYR A 58 3.78 4.00 -8.32
N GLU A 59 3.61 5.14 -8.96
CA GLU A 59 3.34 6.40 -8.31
C GLU A 59 1.90 6.77 -8.64
N ILE A 60 1.15 7.22 -7.63
CA ILE A 60 -0.26 7.61 -7.80
C ILE A 60 -0.38 8.74 -8.81
N VAL A 61 0.61 9.64 -8.84
CA VAL A 61 0.74 10.68 -9.86
C VAL A 61 2.18 10.71 -10.36
N LYS A 62 2.39 10.80 -11.67
CA LYS A 62 3.72 10.91 -12.25
C LYS A 62 4.50 12.07 -11.62
N THR A 63 5.76 11.85 -11.25
CA THR A 63 6.66 12.79 -10.52
C THR A 63 6.20 13.18 -9.11
N SER A 64 5.28 12.41 -8.51
CA SER A 64 4.90 12.63 -7.10
C SER A 64 5.88 11.96 -6.14
N ALA A 65 6.51 10.86 -6.57
CA ALA A 65 7.53 10.19 -5.79
C ALA A 65 8.85 10.98 -5.78
N LYS A 66 9.33 11.31 -4.58
CA LYS A 66 10.62 11.99 -4.35
C LYS A 66 11.65 11.08 -3.67
N THR A 67 11.16 10.05 -2.99
CA THR A 67 11.94 9.08 -2.23
C THR A 67 11.43 7.67 -2.52
N GLU A 68 12.23 6.64 -2.21
CA GLU A 68 11.82 5.22 -2.38
C GLU A 68 10.51 4.89 -1.64
N ARG A 69 10.20 5.60 -0.55
CA ARG A 69 8.99 5.37 0.26
C ARG A 69 7.72 5.91 -0.37
N ASP A 70 7.84 6.82 -1.34
CA ASP A 70 6.70 7.41 -2.02
C ASP A 70 6.14 6.50 -3.13
N TRP A 71 6.85 5.41 -3.44
CA TRP A 71 6.40 4.42 -4.41
C TRP A 71 5.46 3.39 -3.76
N GLY A 72 4.37 3.07 -4.45
CA GLY A 72 3.59 1.88 -4.17
C GLY A 72 4.32 0.63 -4.66
N HIS A 73 4.25 -0.46 -3.90
CA HIS A 73 5.08 -1.64 -4.14
C HIS A 73 4.38 -2.72 -4.95
N LEU A 74 3.37 -3.40 -4.40
CA LEU A 74 2.66 -4.46 -5.10
C LEU A 74 1.16 -4.29 -4.90
N LEU A 75 0.43 -4.23 -6.01
CA LEU A 75 -1.02 -4.07 -6.02
C LEU A 75 -1.65 -5.28 -6.68
N PHE A 76 -2.67 -5.86 -6.06
CA PHE A 76 -3.55 -6.84 -6.67
C PHE A 76 -4.90 -6.21 -6.89
N THR A 77 -5.54 -6.53 -8.00
CA THR A 77 -6.90 -6.11 -8.28
C THR A 77 -7.73 -7.31 -8.70
N ASP A 78 -9.02 -7.26 -8.37
CA ASP A 78 -9.96 -8.25 -8.83
C ASP A 78 -10.42 -7.94 -10.26
N MET A 79 -11.12 -8.88 -10.90
CA MET A 79 -11.60 -8.71 -12.27
C MET A 79 -12.63 -7.59 -12.43
N THR A 80 -13.27 -7.15 -11.33
CA THR A 80 -14.21 -6.04 -11.35
C THR A 80 -13.55 -4.69 -11.12
N LEU A 81 -12.27 -4.61 -10.76
CA LEU A 81 -11.58 -3.36 -10.37
C LEU A 81 -12.28 -2.61 -9.22
N SER A 82 -13.05 -3.31 -8.40
CA SER A 82 -13.71 -2.75 -7.21
C SER A 82 -12.92 -3.05 -5.94
N TYR A 83 -12.05 -4.06 -5.96
CA TYR A 83 -11.29 -4.52 -4.81
C TYR A 83 -9.80 -4.50 -5.10
N PHE A 84 -9.02 -4.04 -4.12
CA PHE A 84 -7.59 -3.84 -4.27
C PHE A 84 -6.84 -4.31 -3.04
N MET A 85 -5.83 -5.17 -3.22
CA MET A 85 -4.89 -5.52 -2.15
C MET A 85 -3.55 -4.84 -2.40
N LEU A 86 -3.07 -4.09 -1.42
CA LEU A 86 -1.78 -3.42 -1.42
C LEU A 86 -0.83 -4.15 -0.48
N VAL A 87 0.31 -4.59 -1.00
CA VAL A 87 1.37 -5.19 -0.19
C VAL A 87 2.64 -4.35 -0.33
N MET A 88 3.01 -3.68 0.76
CA MET A 88 4.25 -2.91 0.83
C MET A 88 5.41 -3.83 1.19
N THR A 89 6.37 -4.02 0.28
CA THR A 89 7.62 -4.75 0.56
C THR A 89 8.70 -3.80 1.10
N PHE A 90 8.99 -3.82 2.40
CA PHE A 90 10.06 -2.99 2.95
C PHE A 90 11.40 -3.75 3.03
N PRO A 91 12.54 -3.06 2.91
CA PRO A 91 13.84 -3.68 3.15
C PRO A 91 14.01 -4.01 4.64
N GLN A 92 15.10 -4.71 4.97
CA GLN A 92 15.49 -4.91 6.36
C GLN A 92 15.67 -3.55 7.06
N ALA A 93 15.20 -3.45 8.31
CA ALA A 93 15.39 -2.25 9.11
C ALA A 93 16.89 -1.88 9.18
N CYS A 94 17.22 -0.60 9.02
CA CYS A 94 18.59 -0.13 9.22
C CYS A 94 18.83 0.08 10.71
N ASN A 95 19.96 -0.40 11.21
CA ASN A 95 20.43 -0.10 12.57
C ASN A 95 20.99 1.33 12.70
N CYS A 96 20.45 2.25 11.89
CA CYS A 96 20.86 3.64 11.75
C CYS A 96 20.37 4.51 12.92
N GLY A 97 19.68 3.93 13.92
CA GLY A 97 19.17 4.61 15.11
C GLY A 97 17.98 5.56 14.87
N ASN A 98 17.57 5.76 13.60
CA ASN A 98 16.46 6.62 13.24
C ASN A 98 15.16 5.83 13.08
N LEU A 99 14.33 5.77 14.13
CA LEU A 99 13.04 5.07 14.10
C LEU A 99 12.04 5.68 13.11
N SER A 100 12.22 6.95 12.73
CA SER A 100 11.45 7.55 11.63
C SER A 100 11.73 6.89 10.27
N HIS A 101 12.71 5.98 10.20
CA HIS A 101 12.93 5.14 9.03
C HIS A 101 12.08 3.87 8.98
N HIS A 102 11.34 3.56 10.04
CA HIS A 102 10.75 2.23 10.26
C HIS A 102 9.25 2.22 10.57
N ASP A 103 8.53 3.35 10.48
CA ASP A 103 7.07 3.33 10.62
C ASP A 103 6.39 2.80 9.34
N TYR A 104 6.62 1.52 9.08
CA TYR A 104 6.06 0.78 7.96
C TYR A 104 4.53 0.75 8.02
N GLY A 105 3.95 0.76 9.23
CA GLY A 105 2.51 0.83 9.45
C GLY A 105 1.93 2.13 8.91
N ALA A 106 2.43 3.28 9.38
CA ALA A 106 1.96 4.59 8.94
C ALA A 106 2.14 4.80 7.43
N LEU A 107 3.26 4.35 6.85
CA LEU A 107 3.46 4.39 5.40
C LEU A 107 2.46 3.53 4.65
N THR A 108 2.20 2.30 5.12
CA THR A 108 1.26 1.38 4.48
C THR A 108 -0.16 1.92 4.52
N ARG A 109 -0.59 2.46 5.67
CA ARG A 109 -1.87 3.14 5.82
C ARG A 109 -1.98 4.32 4.85
N TYR A 110 -0.97 5.19 4.83
CA TYR A 110 -0.94 6.35 3.96
C TYR A 110 -1.08 5.97 2.48
N HIS A 111 -0.39 4.91 2.04
CA HIS A 111 -0.53 4.40 0.67
C HIS A 111 -1.93 3.84 0.39
N ALA A 112 -2.56 3.17 1.35
CA ALA A 112 -3.94 2.69 1.23
C ALA A 112 -4.94 3.84 1.07
N ASP A 113 -4.85 4.83 1.96
CA ASP A 113 -5.71 6.02 1.98
C ASP A 113 -5.55 6.87 0.71
N ARG A 114 -4.31 7.06 0.28
CA ARG A 114 -3.98 7.80 -0.93
C ARG A 114 -4.42 7.08 -2.20
N PHE A 115 -4.31 5.75 -2.23
CA PHE A 115 -4.83 4.96 -3.35
C PHE A 115 -6.36 4.99 -3.39
N MET A 116 -7.04 4.89 -2.24
CA MET A 116 -8.50 5.07 -2.17
C MET A 116 -8.92 6.48 -2.63
N SER A 117 -8.20 7.52 -2.20
CA SER A 117 -8.42 8.90 -2.66
C SER A 117 -8.37 9.01 -4.19
N LEU A 118 -7.40 8.34 -4.84
CA LEU A 118 -7.31 8.29 -6.29
C LEU A 118 -8.52 7.59 -6.91
N LEU A 119 -8.89 6.41 -6.40
CA LEU A 119 -10.00 5.63 -6.94
C LEU A 119 -11.33 6.39 -6.84
N VAL A 120 -11.60 7.00 -5.69
CA VAL A 120 -12.79 7.85 -5.47
C VAL A 120 -12.78 9.03 -6.45
N TYR A 121 -11.64 9.71 -6.60
CA TYR A 121 -11.54 10.84 -7.54
C TYR A 121 -11.78 10.40 -8.99
N LEU A 122 -11.15 9.32 -9.44
CA LEU A 122 -11.33 8.82 -10.81
C LEU A 122 -12.77 8.36 -11.07
N HIS A 123 -13.38 7.65 -10.13
CA HIS A 123 -14.73 7.15 -10.28
C HIS A 123 -15.77 8.28 -10.26
N GLU A 124 -15.77 9.13 -9.23
CA GLU A 124 -16.82 10.12 -9.05
C GLU A 124 -16.64 11.37 -9.92
N GLU A 125 -15.40 11.81 -10.16
CA GLU A 125 -15.14 13.04 -10.92
C GLU A 125 -15.10 12.79 -12.43
N TRP A 126 -14.48 11.66 -12.82
CA TRP A 126 -14.19 11.32 -14.22
C TRP A 126 -15.03 10.17 -14.77
N ASP A 127 -15.91 9.57 -13.95
CA ASP A 127 -16.70 8.39 -14.32
C ASP A 127 -15.79 7.26 -14.83
N TRP A 128 -14.58 7.16 -14.27
CA TRP A 128 -13.58 6.20 -14.70
C TRP A 128 -13.61 4.97 -13.81
N GLY A 129 -13.83 3.81 -14.42
CA GLY A 129 -13.92 2.55 -13.70
C GLY A 129 -15.18 2.40 -12.84
N PRO A 130 -15.33 1.25 -12.17
CA PRO A 130 -16.43 0.99 -11.26
C PRO A 130 -16.21 1.64 -9.89
N ASN A 131 -17.25 1.62 -9.06
CA ASN A 131 -17.17 2.15 -7.71
C ASN A 131 -16.17 1.32 -6.87
N PRO A 132 -15.10 1.94 -6.32
CA PRO A 132 -14.18 1.24 -5.44
C PRO A 132 -14.88 0.85 -4.13
N ARG A 133 -14.74 -0.41 -3.73
CA ARG A 133 -15.31 -0.92 -2.48
C ARG A 133 -14.34 -0.77 -1.32
N TRP A 134 -13.12 -1.29 -1.49
CA TRP A 134 -12.07 -1.15 -0.50
C TRP A 134 -10.67 -1.31 -1.09
N VAL A 135 -9.71 -0.73 -0.37
CA VAL A 135 -8.27 -0.97 -0.52
C VAL A 135 -7.80 -1.61 0.78
N ARG A 136 -7.32 -2.85 0.70
CA ARG A 136 -6.82 -3.61 1.84
C ARG A 136 -5.30 -3.62 1.76
N ALA A 137 -4.63 -3.13 2.79
CA ALA A 137 -3.20 -2.92 2.76
C ALA A 137 -2.49 -3.61 3.92
N THR A 138 -1.30 -4.14 3.66
CA THR A 138 -0.37 -4.62 4.67
C THR A 138 1.06 -4.44 4.18
N TYR A 139 2.04 -4.78 5.02
CA TYR A 139 3.43 -4.81 4.62
C TYR A 139 4.10 -6.13 4.97
N VAL A 140 5.24 -6.37 4.34
CA VAL A 140 6.11 -7.50 4.63
C VAL A 140 7.55 -7.02 4.72
N THR A 141 8.32 -7.70 5.57
CA THR A 141 9.75 -7.43 5.74
C THR A 141 10.58 -8.71 5.59
N PRO A 142 11.89 -8.62 5.29
CA PRO A 142 12.81 -9.75 5.33
C PRO A 142 12.86 -10.43 6.70
N ALA A 143 12.65 -9.69 7.79
CA ALA A 143 12.65 -10.23 9.16
C ALA A 143 11.55 -11.29 9.36
N GLU A 144 10.42 -11.12 8.68
CA GLU A 144 9.29 -12.06 8.69
C GLU A 144 9.36 -13.08 7.54
N GLY A 145 10.47 -13.09 6.79
CA GLY A 145 10.67 -13.97 5.64
C GLY A 145 9.80 -13.61 4.43
N LEU A 146 9.37 -12.35 4.31
CA LEU A 146 8.50 -11.86 3.22
C LEU A 146 7.19 -12.66 3.10
N ARG A 147 6.60 -13.03 4.23
CA ARG A 147 5.37 -13.81 4.30
C ARG A 147 4.16 -12.92 4.57
N LEU A 148 3.09 -13.12 3.82
CA LEU A 148 1.80 -12.53 4.15
C LEU A 148 1.20 -13.20 5.38
N ALA A 149 0.58 -12.40 6.25
CA ALA A 149 -0.23 -12.94 7.33
C ALA A 149 -1.44 -13.70 6.72
N PRO A 150 -1.74 -14.94 7.15
CA PRO A 150 -2.83 -15.73 6.55
C PRO A 150 -4.18 -15.01 6.52
N ASP A 151 -4.49 -14.28 7.59
CA ASP A 151 -5.75 -13.56 7.71
C ASP A 151 -5.86 -12.32 6.81
N PHE A 152 -4.75 -11.84 6.24
CA PHE A 152 -4.78 -10.88 5.13
C PHE A 152 -5.53 -11.45 3.92
N LEU A 153 -5.49 -12.76 3.70
CA LEU A 153 -6.15 -13.43 2.59
C LEU A 153 -7.47 -14.11 3.03
N ASP A 154 -7.53 -14.70 4.22
CA ASP A 154 -8.68 -15.52 4.64
C ASP A 154 -9.95 -14.70 4.99
N ASN A 155 -9.78 -13.46 5.47
CA ASN A 155 -10.89 -12.64 6.01
C ASN A 155 -11.38 -11.52 5.06
N ILE A 156 -11.19 -11.66 3.75
CA ILE A 156 -11.47 -10.58 2.78
C ILE A 156 -12.95 -10.14 2.76
N GLY A 157 -13.90 -11.02 3.12
CA GLY A 157 -15.33 -10.68 3.10
C GLY A 157 -15.91 -10.05 4.38
N ALA A 158 -15.19 -10.08 5.50
CA ALA A 158 -15.70 -9.69 6.82
C ALA A 158 -15.15 -8.34 7.33
N GLN A 159 -14.72 -7.48 6.40
CA GLN A 159 -13.85 -6.35 6.73
C GLN A 159 -14.61 -5.23 7.45
N THR A 160 -14.22 -4.95 8.69
CA THR A 160 -14.50 -3.69 9.36
C THR A 160 -13.51 -2.64 8.84
N PRO A 161 -13.97 -1.49 8.33
CA PRO A 161 -13.06 -0.40 7.96
C PRO A 161 -12.15 0.00 9.13
N GLY A 162 -10.90 0.36 8.84
CA GLY A 162 -9.92 0.76 9.86
C GLY A 162 -8.70 -0.16 9.93
N GLU A 163 -8.19 -0.37 11.14
CA GLU A 163 -6.92 -1.07 11.39
C GLU A 163 -7.14 -2.31 12.25
N ASP A 164 -6.64 -3.46 11.77
CA ASP A 164 -6.52 -4.68 12.57
C ASP A 164 -5.08 -4.81 13.07
N LEU A 165 -4.88 -4.41 14.33
CA LEU A 165 -3.61 -4.52 15.05
C LEU A 165 -3.62 -5.82 15.87
N LYS A 166 -2.69 -6.74 15.59
CA LYS A 166 -2.41 -7.86 16.51
C LYS A 166 -0.93 -7.95 16.78
N ASP A 167 -0.60 -8.36 18.00
CA ASP A 167 0.78 -8.43 18.46
C ASP A 167 1.64 -9.37 17.61
N GLY A 168 2.87 -8.95 17.31
CA GLY A 168 3.88 -9.77 16.67
C GLY A 168 3.73 -9.97 15.16
N ARG A 169 2.92 -9.15 14.46
CA ARG A 169 2.79 -9.22 13.01
C ARG A 169 2.39 -7.88 12.37
N PRO A 170 2.58 -7.71 11.05
CA PRO A 170 2.18 -6.50 10.35
C PRO A 170 0.67 -6.23 10.46
N PRO A 171 0.27 -4.98 10.69
CA PRO A 171 -1.13 -4.57 10.70
C PRO A 171 -1.78 -4.73 9.33
N ILE A 172 -3.11 -4.87 9.35
CA ILE A 172 -3.95 -4.90 8.16
C ILE A 172 -4.83 -3.65 8.17
N TYR A 173 -4.71 -2.84 7.12
CA TYR A 173 -5.49 -1.62 6.93
C TYR A 173 -6.57 -1.84 5.90
N VAL A 174 -7.74 -1.26 6.13
CA VAL A 174 -8.87 -1.30 5.19
C VAL A 174 -9.41 0.12 4.99
N ALA A 175 -9.10 0.69 3.84
CA ALA A 175 -9.66 1.96 3.40
C ALA A 175 -10.90 1.70 2.54
N THR A 176 -12.00 2.38 2.84
CA THR A 176 -13.24 2.40 2.05
C THR A 176 -13.51 3.82 1.57
N ALA A 177 -14.42 4.00 0.62
CA ALA A 177 -14.82 5.34 0.14
C ALA A 177 -15.38 6.25 1.27
N ASP A 178 -15.84 5.66 2.37
CA ASP A 178 -16.41 6.39 3.52
C ASP A 178 -15.45 6.53 4.70
N SER A 179 -14.30 5.84 4.68
CA SER A 179 -13.40 5.73 5.84
C SER A 179 -11.94 6.13 5.56
N PHE A 180 -11.60 6.47 4.32
CA PHE A 180 -10.24 6.84 3.96
C PHE A 180 -9.89 8.25 4.47
N SER A 181 -8.60 8.48 4.72
CA SER A 181 -8.08 9.82 4.99
C SER A 181 -7.70 10.54 3.68
N PRO A 182 -8.26 11.74 3.40
CA PRO A 182 -7.92 12.50 2.19
C PRO A 182 -6.42 12.76 2.09
N SER A 183 -5.82 12.38 0.96
CA SER A 183 -4.34 12.28 0.87
C SER A 183 -3.74 12.79 -0.45
N LEU A 184 -4.56 13.32 -1.37
CA LEU A 184 -4.08 13.88 -2.64
C LEU A 184 -3.80 15.37 -2.52
N PHE A 185 -2.78 15.85 -3.22
CA PHE A 185 -2.43 17.26 -3.24
C PHE A 185 -3.07 18.01 -4.43
N PRO A 186 -3.27 19.34 -4.33
CA PRO A 186 -3.85 20.12 -5.43
C PRO A 186 -3.12 19.96 -6.77
N ASN A 187 -1.78 19.93 -6.73
CA ASN A 187 -0.93 19.73 -7.91
C ASN A 187 -0.99 18.30 -8.47
N GLU A 188 -1.35 17.32 -7.64
CA GLU A 188 -1.54 15.93 -8.06
C GLU A 188 -2.86 15.76 -8.77
N LEU A 189 -3.93 16.35 -8.24
CA LEU A 189 -5.22 16.36 -8.89
C LEU A 189 -5.16 17.07 -10.25
N GLU A 190 -4.44 18.18 -10.38
CA GLU A 190 -4.21 18.83 -11.68
C GLU A 190 -3.47 17.92 -12.68
N LYS A 191 -2.48 17.14 -12.23
CA LYS A 191 -1.78 16.17 -13.09
C LYS A 191 -2.67 14.99 -13.47
N ILE A 192 -3.53 14.53 -12.57
CA ILE A 192 -4.54 13.50 -12.85
C ILE A 192 -5.50 14.03 -13.90
N ASP A 193 -6.04 15.23 -13.71
CA ASP A 193 -6.97 15.88 -14.64
C ASP A 193 -6.35 15.97 -16.05
N ASN A 194 -5.10 16.45 -16.14
CA ASN A 194 -4.37 16.51 -17.40
C ASN A 194 -4.12 15.14 -18.03
N THR A 195 -3.91 14.10 -17.22
CA THR A 195 -3.67 12.73 -17.71
C THR A 195 -4.95 12.11 -18.26
N VAL A 196 -6.06 12.24 -17.52
CA VAL A 196 -7.36 11.70 -17.93
C VAL A 196 -7.91 12.46 -19.13
N ALA A 197 -7.80 13.80 -19.17
CA ALA A 197 -8.26 14.61 -20.29
C ALA A 197 -7.50 14.35 -21.60
N ARG A 198 -6.24 13.88 -21.53
CA ARG A 198 -5.46 13.45 -22.71
C ARG A 198 -5.75 12.03 -23.15
N GLY A 199 -6.43 11.24 -22.32
CA GLY A 199 -6.85 9.89 -22.67
C GLY A 199 -7.87 9.91 -23.80
N SER A 200 -7.99 8.79 -24.54
CA SER A 200 -8.98 8.63 -25.61
C SER A 200 -10.43 8.56 -25.11
N THR A 201 -10.67 8.83 -23.83
CA THR A 201 -11.99 8.81 -23.21
C THR A 201 -12.67 10.15 -23.44
N THR A 202 -13.77 10.15 -24.20
CA THR A 202 -14.67 11.30 -24.43
C THR A 202 -15.46 11.74 -23.19
N LYS A 203 -15.03 11.33 -21.99
CA LYS A 203 -15.77 11.56 -20.75
C LYS A 203 -15.50 12.97 -20.24
N ASN A 204 -16.57 13.75 -20.15
CA ASN A 204 -16.56 15.06 -19.51
C ASN A 204 -16.57 14.87 -17.98
N ARG A 205 -15.79 15.71 -17.30
CA ARG A 205 -15.77 15.85 -15.85
C ARG A 205 -17.19 16.07 -15.32
N LYS A 206 -17.65 15.23 -14.38
CA LYS A 206 -19.05 15.21 -13.91
C LYS A 206 -19.28 15.91 -12.56
N GLY A 207 -18.27 15.97 -11.70
CA GLY A 207 -18.45 16.34 -10.29
C GLY A 207 -18.10 17.78 -9.95
N ALA A 208 -18.90 18.39 -9.07
CA ALA A 208 -18.50 19.48 -8.19
C ALA A 208 -18.44 18.92 -6.77
N GLY A 209 -17.34 19.11 -6.04
CA GLY A 209 -17.23 18.69 -4.63
C GLY A 209 -16.39 17.43 -4.33
N VAL A 210 -16.06 16.61 -5.33
CA VAL A 210 -15.21 15.40 -5.10
C VAL A 210 -13.78 15.81 -4.79
N ARG A 211 -13.31 16.89 -5.43
CA ARG A 211 -11.96 17.41 -5.25
C ARG A 211 -11.67 17.72 -3.78
N GLU A 212 -12.59 18.41 -3.13
CA GLU A 212 -12.49 18.80 -1.72
C GLU A 212 -12.50 17.60 -0.78
N ARG A 213 -13.18 16.50 -1.15
CA ARG A 213 -13.21 15.25 -0.36
C ARG A 213 -11.91 14.44 -0.41
N VAL A 214 -11.14 14.54 -1.49
CA VAL A 214 -9.91 13.75 -1.66
C VAL A 214 -8.64 14.55 -1.38
N LEU A 215 -8.77 15.86 -1.23
CA LEU A 215 -7.68 16.78 -0.92
C LEU A 215 -7.18 16.58 0.51
N GLY A 216 -5.93 16.14 0.64
CA GLY A 216 -5.19 16.13 1.89
C GLY A 216 -4.31 17.36 2.04
N SER A 217 -3.87 17.59 3.28
CA SER A 217 -2.90 18.62 3.65
C SER A 217 -1.49 18.02 3.80
N LYS A 218 -0.47 18.87 3.95
CA LYS A 218 0.90 18.37 4.18
C LYS A 218 1.03 17.74 5.56
N GLU A 219 0.20 18.22 6.48
CA GLU A 219 0.07 17.80 7.87
C GLU A 219 -0.57 16.40 7.97
N ASP A 220 -1.36 16.01 6.96
CA ASP A 220 -1.96 14.67 6.85
C ASP A 220 -0.99 13.62 6.30
N ARG A 221 0.18 14.02 5.80
CA ARG A 221 1.25 13.07 5.50
C ARG A 221 1.72 12.47 6.83
N PRO A 222 2.00 11.16 6.89
CA PRO A 222 2.59 10.59 8.10
C PRO A 222 3.86 11.35 8.45
N ASP A 223 3.77 12.18 9.50
CA ASP A 223 4.92 12.81 10.12
C ASP A 223 5.63 11.70 10.89
N VAL A 224 6.58 11.06 10.21
CA VAL A 224 7.36 9.97 10.79
C VAL A 224 8.21 10.45 11.98
N SER A 225 8.24 11.78 12.25
CA SER A 225 8.80 12.38 13.46
C SER A 225 7.78 12.61 14.59
N ALA A 226 6.47 12.68 14.29
CA ALA A 226 5.42 12.88 15.30
C ALA A 226 5.18 11.65 16.18
N ALA A 227 5.29 10.43 15.63
CA ALA A 227 5.28 9.18 16.40
C ALA A 227 6.43 9.09 17.44
N LEU A 228 7.40 10.01 17.36
CA LEU A 228 8.56 10.11 18.24
C LEU A 228 8.56 11.38 19.10
N ARG A 229 7.56 12.27 18.99
CA ARG A 229 7.44 13.43 19.90
C ARG A 229 7.11 12.94 21.31
N GLY A 230 8.16 12.73 22.10
CA GLY A 230 8.09 12.32 23.52
C GLY A 230 8.87 11.05 23.86
N LYS A 231 9.38 10.29 22.88
CA LYS A 231 10.10 9.03 23.12
C LYS A 231 11.60 9.18 22.84
N ASN A 232 12.40 9.31 23.91
CA ASN A 232 13.85 9.34 23.84
C ASN A 232 14.41 7.94 23.58
N MET A 233 14.36 7.52 22.32
CA MET A 233 14.87 6.23 21.87
C MET A 233 16.39 6.30 21.65
N ARG A 234 17.13 5.29 22.10
CA ARG A 234 18.58 5.17 21.91
C ARG A 234 18.94 3.76 21.45
N GLN A 235 19.98 3.66 20.63
CA GLN A 235 20.54 2.37 20.23
C GLN A 235 21.21 1.72 21.44
N CYS A 236 20.80 0.49 21.77
CA CYS A 236 21.40 -0.29 22.83
C CYS A 236 22.81 -0.73 22.43
N GLY A 237 23.82 -0.39 23.22
CA GLY A 237 25.20 -0.81 22.95
C GLY A 237 25.41 -2.34 22.97
N PHE A 238 24.54 -3.08 23.66
CA PHE A 238 24.63 -4.53 23.81
C PHE A 238 23.98 -5.29 22.64
N CYS A 239 22.66 -5.13 22.45
CA CYS A 239 21.91 -5.85 21.41
C CYS A 239 21.77 -5.08 20.09
N GLN A 240 22.27 -3.84 20.02
CA GLN A 240 22.22 -2.96 18.84
C GLN A 240 20.81 -2.56 18.37
N GLU A 241 19.76 -2.97 19.09
CA GLU A 241 18.36 -2.57 18.85
C GLU A 241 18.08 -1.17 19.42
N ALA A 242 17.16 -0.44 18.81
CA ALA A 242 16.67 0.84 19.33
C ALA A 242 15.63 0.60 20.44
N LYS A 243 15.86 1.14 21.65
CA LYS A 243 14.98 0.98 22.82
C LYS A 243 14.71 2.33 23.48
N GLU A 244 13.62 2.44 24.25
CA GLU A 244 13.41 3.62 25.07
C GLU A 244 14.51 3.73 26.13
N LEU A 245 14.85 4.96 26.56
CA LEU A 245 15.88 5.16 27.59
C LEU A 245 15.62 4.37 28.88
N SER A 246 14.35 4.16 29.22
CA SER A 246 13.88 3.31 30.34
C SER A 246 14.21 1.83 30.15
N GLU A 247 14.14 1.33 28.91
CA GLU A 247 14.30 -0.07 28.53
C GLU A 247 15.75 -0.46 28.23
N LEU A 248 16.63 0.51 27.99
CA LEU A 248 18.07 0.26 27.81
C LEU A 248 18.69 -0.49 29.00
N ARG A 249 18.14 -0.30 30.20
CA ARG A 249 18.59 -0.98 31.42
C ARG A 249 18.29 -2.48 31.42
N LEU A 250 17.31 -2.94 30.64
CA LEU A 250 16.93 -4.36 30.53
C LEU A 250 17.92 -5.18 29.70
N CYS A 251 18.76 -4.52 28.91
CA CYS A 251 19.77 -5.16 28.08
C CYS A 251 21.19 -5.10 28.66
N ALA A 252 21.36 -4.54 29.86
CA ALA A 252 22.65 -4.44 30.55
C ALA A 252 22.84 -5.61 31.55
N GLY A 253 22.41 -6.82 31.16
CA GLY A 253 22.60 -8.06 31.91
C GLY A 253 23.87 -8.78 31.49
#